data_AF-A0A6N9FGB4-F1
#
_entry.id   AF-A0A6N9FGB4-F1
#
_cell.length_a   1.000
_cell.length_b   1.000
_cell.length_c   1.000
_cell.angle_alpha   90.00
_cell.angle_beta   90.00
_cell.angle_gamma   90.00
#
_symmetry.space_group_name_H-M   'P 1'
#
loop_
_entity.id
_entity.type
_entity.pdbx_description
1 polymer ?
#
loop_
_entity_poly.entity_id
_entity_poly.type
_entity_poly.pdbx_seq_one_letter_code
_entity_poly.pdbx_strand_id
1 'polypeptide(L)'
;MDYAASAPVDPRVAERMSALLLAGPHANPSARHEGGIEAGKLIAESAAQVGALVGLSGEEVIFTSGATESIGLGVIGAARYRSRQGRHVITSLSEHPAGLKSCLALRNEGFEVTCLEPDSRGVVTSEALRSALRPDTVLVSLMHVNNEIGVVQDVAEFGRLCAEHGAWLHVDAAQSAGKLPLNMRRQGIDLLSLTAHKMYGPKGAGALCINRERIPRIEPLLFGGGQQRSLRPGTLPTHQVAGLGAACEMAGRDMEAEGLRVSALRERLWQGLSKAGGVMLNGAGAELAPGILSVSVEDVEGSSLVDALEGIVFSLGSACSRAQDEPSAVLRCLGRPPLLAGSTIRFSVGRFSTEQEIDRVSGIFQRAVASLRALSDEQPALGEGPGCITRGEAGRRSAGDWIRLEARWNRDEVVETAFRVLGPPILAAAARNGATALKSSGRRLAVDEWTARLNEELKPPPEARSLLLCARDALQACLRGEDN
;
A
#
# COMPACT_ATOMS: atom_id res chain seq x y z
N MET A 1 -14.19 1.16 -3.08
CA MET A 1 -12.98 1.72 -3.71
C MET A 1 -11.71 1.04 -3.16
N ASP A 2 -11.65 -0.30 -3.16
CA ASP A 2 -10.48 -1.06 -2.66
C ASP A 2 -10.12 -2.28 -3.56
N TYR A 3 -10.17 -2.08 -4.88
CA TYR A 3 -9.84 -3.09 -5.88
C TYR A 3 -8.40 -3.60 -5.80
N ALA A 4 -7.47 -2.79 -5.30
CA ALA A 4 -6.06 -3.17 -5.12
C ALA A 4 -5.86 -4.23 -4.02
N ALA A 5 -6.77 -4.30 -3.03
CA ALA A 5 -6.80 -5.39 -2.06
C ALA A 5 -7.38 -6.66 -2.70
N SER A 6 -8.57 -6.55 -3.30
CA SER A 6 -9.16 -7.60 -4.14
C SER A 6 -10.26 -7.02 -5.02
N ALA A 7 -10.28 -7.44 -6.28
CA ALA A 7 -11.39 -7.16 -7.18
C ALA A 7 -12.52 -8.20 -6.99
N PRO A 8 -13.79 -7.84 -7.28
CA PRO A 8 -14.86 -8.80 -7.48
C PRO A 8 -14.59 -9.68 -8.70
N VAL A 9 -15.11 -10.92 -8.68
CA VAL A 9 -15.01 -11.82 -9.83
C VAL A 9 -15.91 -11.30 -10.96
N ASP A 10 -15.41 -11.26 -12.19
CA ASP A 10 -16.23 -10.89 -13.35
C ASP A 10 -17.36 -11.94 -13.52
N PRO A 11 -18.62 -11.53 -13.77
CA PRO A 11 -19.73 -12.45 -13.92
C PRO A 11 -19.47 -13.58 -14.94
N ARG A 12 -18.77 -13.29 -16.05
CA ARG A 12 -18.43 -14.29 -17.07
C ARG A 12 -17.43 -15.33 -16.55
N VAL A 13 -16.50 -14.90 -15.70
CA VAL A 13 -15.55 -15.80 -15.02
C VAL A 13 -16.29 -16.67 -14.01
N ALA A 14 -17.17 -16.07 -13.21
CA ALA A 14 -17.98 -16.80 -12.23
C ALA A 14 -18.90 -17.84 -12.88
N GLU A 15 -19.54 -17.50 -14.00
CA GLU A 15 -20.36 -18.42 -14.79
C GLU A 15 -19.54 -19.61 -15.30
N ARG A 16 -18.37 -19.36 -15.92
CA ARG A 16 -17.47 -20.42 -16.39
C ARG A 16 -17.05 -21.36 -15.25
N MET A 17 -16.66 -20.79 -14.12
CA MET A 17 -16.28 -21.58 -12.94
C MET A 17 -17.45 -22.41 -12.41
N SER A 18 -18.65 -21.83 -12.37
CA SER A 18 -19.85 -22.50 -11.86
C SER A 18 -20.26 -23.66 -12.75
N ALA A 19 -20.20 -23.48 -14.08
CA ALA A 19 -20.44 -24.55 -15.04
C ALA A 19 -19.48 -25.73 -14.81
N LEU A 20 -18.19 -25.45 -14.58
CA LEU A 20 -17.19 -26.49 -14.29
C LEU A 20 -17.40 -27.17 -12.93
N LEU A 21 -17.93 -26.45 -11.93
CA LEU A 21 -18.25 -27.01 -10.62
C LEU A 21 -19.51 -27.88 -10.62
N LEU A 22 -20.49 -27.57 -11.47
CA LEU A 22 -21.77 -28.29 -11.51
C LEU A 22 -21.78 -29.44 -12.50
N ALA A 23 -21.10 -29.28 -13.64
CA ALA A 23 -21.17 -30.21 -14.77
C ALA A 23 -19.81 -30.49 -15.43
N GLY A 24 -18.72 -29.89 -14.94
CA GLY A 24 -17.38 -30.07 -15.51
C GLY A 24 -16.70 -31.36 -15.09
N PRO A 25 -15.51 -31.66 -15.66
CA PRO A 25 -14.76 -32.84 -15.29
C PRO A 25 -14.26 -32.73 -13.83
N HIS A 26 -14.85 -33.50 -12.93
CA HIS A 26 -14.44 -33.61 -11.52
C HIS A 26 -13.20 -34.47 -11.29
N ALA A 27 -12.79 -35.20 -12.33
CA ALA A 27 -11.66 -36.11 -12.26
C ALA A 27 -10.34 -35.36 -12.05
N ASN A 28 -9.39 -36.03 -11.41
CA ASN A 28 -8.03 -35.50 -11.29
C ASN A 28 -7.40 -35.37 -12.69
N PRO A 29 -6.82 -34.22 -13.06
CA PRO A 29 -6.18 -34.03 -14.37
C PRO A 29 -4.96 -34.93 -14.60
N SER A 30 -4.45 -35.60 -13.56
CA SER A 30 -3.38 -36.60 -13.68
C SER A 30 -3.90 -37.99 -14.08
N ALA A 31 -5.22 -38.20 -14.11
CA ALA A 31 -5.83 -39.48 -14.47
C ALA A 31 -5.84 -39.70 -15.99
N ARG A 32 -5.67 -40.96 -16.42
CA ARG A 32 -5.58 -41.33 -17.84
C ARG A 32 -6.93 -41.63 -18.52
N HIS A 33 -8.03 -41.63 -17.77
CA HIS A 33 -9.37 -41.85 -18.31
C HIS A 33 -9.96 -40.55 -18.86
N GLU A 34 -11.08 -40.64 -19.57
CA GLU A 34 -11.70 -39.53 -20.31
C GLU A 34 -11.86 -38.24 -19.48
N GLY A 35 -12.49 -38.32 -18.30
CA GLY A 35 -12.62 -37.14 -17.43
C GLY A 35 -11.30 -36.50 -16.99
N GLY A 36 -10.23 -37.30 -16.81
CA GLY A 36 -8.90 -36.77 -16.49
C GLY A 36 -8.24 -36.09 -17.68
N ILE A 37 -8.42 -36.65 -18.88
CA ILE A 37 -7.98 -36.05 -20.15
C ILE A 37 -8.71 -34.72 -20.40
N GLU A 38 -10.02 -34.67 -20.16
CA GLU A 38 -10.82 -33.45 -20.31
C GLU A 38 -10.39 -32.36 -19.32
N ALA A 39 -10.20 -32.71 -18.04
CA ALA A 39 -9.63 -31.79 -17.05
C ALA A 39 -8.24 -31.30 -17.48
N GLY A 40 -7.39 -32.19 -18.00
CA GLY A 40 -6.06 -31.84 -18.53
C GLY A 40 -6.12 -30.83 -19.68
N LYS A 41 -7.09 -30.94 -20.58
CA LYS A 41 -7.31 -29.97 -21.67
C LYS A 41 -7.66 -28.59 -21.12
N LEU A 42 -8.53 -28.50 -20.12
CA LEU A 42 -8.89 -27.22 -19.48
C LEU A 42 -7.69 -26.56 -18.81
N ILE A 43 -6.84 -27.34 -18.13
CA ILE A 43 -5.58 -26.83 -17.55
C ILE A 43 -4.66 -26.29 -18.64
N ALA A 44 -4.49 -27.02 -19.75
CA ALA A 44 -3.63 -26.60 -20.86
C ALA A 44 -4.15 -25.33 -21.56
N GLU A 45 -5.46 -25.23 -21.78
CA GLU A 45 -6.11 -24.03 -22.33
C GLU A 45 -5.89 -22.82 -21.41
N SER A 46 -6.10 -23.00 -20.10
CA SER A 46 -5.89 -21.96 -19.10
C SER A 46 -4.44 -21.50 -19.07
N ALA A 47 -3.50 -22.44 -19.21
CA ALA A 47 -2.07 -22.13 -19.26
C ALA A 47 -1.73 -21.32 -20.52
N ALA A 48 -2.33 -21.65 -21.66
CA ALA A 48 -2.17 -20.87 -22.89
C ALA A 48 -2.72 -19.44 -22.76
N GLN A 49 -3.90 -19.27 -22.13
CA GLN A 49 -4.48 -17.95 -21.84
C GLN A 49 -3.57 -17.11 -20.93
N VAL A 50 -3.01 -17.71 -19.88
CA VAL A 50 -2.06 -17.05 -18.98
C VAL A 50 -0.74 -16.70 -19.70
N GLY A 51 -0.18 -17.64 -20.46
CA GLY A 51 1.05 -17.43 -21.21
C GLY A 51 0.92 -16.32 -22.24
N ALA A 52 -0.18 -16.29 -23.00
CA ALA A 52 -0.46 -15.28 -24.01
C ALA A 52 -0.48 -13.86 -23.43
N LEU A 53 -1.03 -13.68 -22.22
CA LEU A 53 -1.08 -12.38 -21.55
C LEU A 53 0.32 -11.79 -21.30
N VAL A 54 1.33 -12.63 -21.08
CA VAL A 54 2.70 -12.21 -20.72
C VAL A 54 3.73 -12.51 -21.80
N GLY A 55 3.29 -12.92 -22.99
CA GLY A 55 4.16 -13.20 -24.13
C GLY A 55 4.95 -14.50 -24.05
N LEU A 56 4.41 -15.52 -23.37
CA LEU A 56 4.98 -16.86 -23.24
C LEU A 56 4.01 -17.95 -23.76
N SER A 57 4.54 -19.16 -23.92
CA SER A 57 3.72 -20.35 -24.18
C SER A 57 3.10 -20.91 -22.88
N GLY A 58 2.01 -21.68 -23.00
CA GLY A 58 1.37 -22.29 -21.83
C GLY A 58 2.26 -23.28 -21.06
N GLU A 59 3.24 -23.90 -21.71
CA GLU A 59 4.19 -24.82 -21.06
C GLU A 59 5.15 -24.14 -20.08
N GLU A 60 5.21 -22.81 -20.12
CA GLU A 60 6.05 -21.97 -19.29
C GLU A 60 5.35 -21.52 -18.01
N VAL A 61 4.06 -21.81 -17.87
CA VAL A 61 3.23 -21.44 -16.73
C VAL A 61 3.30 -22.52 -15.64
N ILE A 62 3.37 -22.09 -14.38
CA ILE A 62 3.19 -22.91 -13.18
C ILE A 62 2.03 -22.32 -12.37
N PHE A 63 0.96 -23.09 -12.20
CA PHE A 63 -0.17 -22.70 -11.36
C PHE A 63 0.16 -22.80 -9.87
N THR A 64 -0.26 -21.79 -9.13
CA THR A 64 -0.09 -21.66 -7.68
C THR A 64 -1.40 -21.22 -7.04
N SER A 65 -1.44 -21.11 -5.71
CA SER A 65 -2.59 -20.58 -4.98
C SER A 65 -2.73 -19.04 -5.03
N GLY A 66 -1.75 -18.33 -5.60
CA GLY A 66 -1.78 -16.87 -5.67
C GLY A 66 -0.40 -16.23 -5.83
N ALA A 67 -0.35 -14.91 -5.86
CA ALA A 67 0.92 -14.16 -6.00
C ALA A 67 1.90 -14.46 -4.85
N THR A 68 1.45 -14.59 -3.60
CA THR A 68 2.35 -14.89 -2.47
C THR A 68 3.12 -16.20 -2.66
N GLU A 69 2.45 -17.28 -3.06
CA GLU A 69 3.12 -18.56 -3.36
C GLU A 69 4.00 -18.44 -4.60
N SER A 70 3.53 -17.75 -5.65
CA SER A 70 4.29 -17.54 -6.88
C SER A 70 5.60 -16.78 -6.65
N ILE A 71 5.54 -15.69 -5.88
CA ILE A 71 6.69 -14.87 -5.50
C ILE A 71 7.66 -15.70 -4.67
N GLY A 72 7.16 -16.43 -3.66
CA GLY A 72 8.01 -17.31 -2.85
C GLY A 72 8.75 -18.34 -3.71
N LEU A 73 8.03 -19.07 -4.56
CA LEU A 73 8.61 -20.06 -5.46
C LEU A 73 9.60 -19.44 -6.46
N GLY A 74 9.23 -18.30 -7.05
CA GLY A 74 10.06 -17.58 -8.02
C GLY A 74 11.33 -17.04 -7.40
N VAL A 75 11.26 -16.43 -6.21
CA VAL A 75 12.42 -15.82 -5.54
C VAL A 75 13.30 -16.87 -4.89
N ILE A 76 12.75 -17.64 -3.96
CA ILE A 76 13.54 -18.59 -3.15
C ILE A 76 14.01 -19.75 -4.03
N GLY A 77 13.13 -20.29 -4.88
CA GLY A 77 13.47 -21.39 -5.78
C GLY A 77 14.55 -21.02 -6.78
N ALA A 78 14.52 -19.80 -7.32
CA ALA A 78 15.55 -19.32 -8.24
C ALA A 78 16.89 -19.04 -7.55
N ALA A 79 16.87 -18.36 -6.41
CA ALA A 79 18.07 -18.04 -5.66
C ALA A 79 18.81 -19.31 -5.22
N ARG A 80 18.08 -20.30 -4.66
CA ARG A 80 18.66 -21.59 -4.26
C ARG A 80 19.30 -22.34 -5.43
N TYR A 81 18.60 -22.38 -6.57
CA TYR A 81 19.11 -23.01 -7.78
C TYR A 81 20.45 -22.40 -8.24
N ARG A 82 20.59 -21.07 -8.13
CA ARG A 82 21.81 -20.34 -8.50
C ARG A 82 22.83 -20.18 -7.38
N SER A 83 22.61 -20.76 -6.20
CA SER A 83 23.45 -20.57 -5.01
C SER A 83 24.93 -20.91 -5.18
N ARG A 84 25.28 -21.75 -6.16
CA ARG A 84 26.67 -22.08 -6.52
C ARG A 84 27.37 -21.02 -7.37
N GLN A 85 26.61 -20.18 -8.07
CA GLN A 85 27.12 -19.12 -8.93
C GLN A 85 27.34 -17.82 -8.14
N GLY A 86 26.55 -17.63 -7.08
CA GLY A 86 26.64 -16.48 -6.21
C GLY A 86 25.53 -16.54 -5.16
N ARG A 87 25.65 -15.67 -4.16
CA ARG A 87 24.74 -15.64 -3.00
C ARG A 87 24.26 -14.23 -2.71
N HIS A 88 24.21 -13.37 -3.72
CA HIS A 88 23.70 -12.03 -3.59
C HIS A 88 22.36 -11.85 -4.33
N VAL A 89 21.39 -11.26 -3.63
CA VAL A 89 20.04 -10.97 -4.11
C VAL A 89 19.75 -9.48 -3.93
N ILE A 90 19.13 -8.85 -4.93
CA ILE A 90 18.71 -7.45 -4.86
C ILE A 90 17.19 -7.37 -4.87
N THR A 91 16.62 -6.54 -4.00
CA THR A 91 15.19 -6.24 -3.94
C THR A 91 14.96 -4.77 -3.56
N SER A 92 13.73 -4.33 -3.31
CA SER A 92 13.40 -2.97 -2.88
C SER A 92 12.70 -2.95 -1.52
N LEU A 93 12.90 -1.88 -0.74
CA LEU A 93 12.11 -1.63 0.47
C LEU A 93 10.63 -1.35 0.18
N SER A 94 10.30 -0.97 -1.07
CA SER A 94 8.92 -0.74 -1.50
C SER A 94 8.20 -1.98 -2.03
N GLU A 95 8.81 -3.17 -1.94
CA GLU A 95 8.15 -4.41 -2.34
C GLU A 95 6.96 -4.78 -1.44
N HIS A 96 6.05 -5.59 -1.98
CA HIS A 96 5.01 -6.24 -1.19
C HIS A 96 5.68 -7.13 -0.14
N PRO A 97 5.11 -7.28 1.08
CA PRO A 97 5.71 -8.10 2.13
C PRO A 97 6.04 -9.53 1.68
N ALA A 98 5.30 -10.12 0.75
CA ALA A 98 5.64 -11.42 0.17
C ALA A 98 6.98 -11.42 -0.59
N GLY A 99 7.29 -10.37 -1.36
CA GLY A 99 8.56 -10.21 -2.08
C GLY A 99 9.71 -9.91 -1.14
N LEU A 100 9.56 -8.85 -0.33
CA LEU A 100 10.59 -8.43 0.62
C LEU A 100 10.94 -9.55 1.61
N LYS A 101 9.95 -10.17 2.25
CA LYS A 101 10.20 -11.23 3.24
C LYS A 101 10.75 -12.50 2.60
N SER A 102 10.37 -12.84 1.36
CA SER A 102 10.98 -13.98 0.65
C SER A 102 12.46 -13.75 0.39
N CYS A 103 12.84 -12.53 -0.02
CA CYS A 103 14.26 -12.18 -0.18
C CYS A 103 14.98 -12.22 1.16
N LEU A 104 14.44 -11.56 2.20
CA LEU A 104 15.06 -11.51 3.52
C LEU A 104 15.21 -12.90 4.18
N ALA A 105 14.28 -13.83 3.94
CA ALA A 105 14.38 -15.19 4.44
C ALA A 105 15.63 -15.93 3.95
N LEU A 106 16.12 -15.61 2.74
CA LEU A 106 17.35 -16.20 2.19
C LEU A 106 18.60 -15.84 3.01
N ARG A 107 18.57 -14.79 3.84
CA ARG A 107 19.67 -14.47 4.77
C ARG A 107 19.96 -15.62 5.74
N ASN A 108 18.93 -16.34 6.16
CA ASN A 108 19.07 -17.52 7.02
C ASN A 108 19.77 -18.69 6.31
N GLU A 109 19.83 -18.64 4.98
CA GLU A 109 20.49 -19.64 4.14
C GLU A 109 21.87 -19.18 3.66
N GLY A 110 22.39 -18.05 4.18
CA GLY A 110 23.70 -17.49 3.83
C GLY A 110 23.71 -16.68 2.53
N PHE A 111 22.57 -16.14 2.12
CA PHE A 111 22.53 -15.11 1.08
C PHE A 111 22.70 -13.71 1.68
N GLU A 112 23.36 -12.84 0.95
CA GLU A 112 23.32 -11.41 1.19
C GLU A 112 22.18 -10.79 0.39
N VAL A 113 21.45 -9.86 1.02
CA VAL A 113 20.28 -9.22 0.40
C VAL A 113 20.43 -7.72 0.48
N THR A 114 20.57 -7.09 -0.68
CA THR A 114 20.56 -5.62 -0.83
C THR A 114 19.12 -5.16 -1.06
N CYS A 115 18.65 -4.23 -0.23
CA CYS A 115 17.35 -3.59 -0.39
C CYS A 115 17.55 -2.16 -0.92
N LEU A 116 17.12 -1.92 -2.15
CA LEU A 116 17.13 -0.61 -2.78
C LEU A 116 16.08 0.30 -2.11
N GLU A 117 16.46 1.57 -1.95
CA GLU A 117 15.54 2.63 -1.56
C GLU A 117 15.00 3.30 -2.83
N PRO A 118 13.68 3.35 -3.03
CA PRO A 118 13.13 4.16 -4.12
C PRO A 118 13.35 5.65 -3.84
N ASP A 119 13.28 6.46 -4.89
CA ASP A 119 13.32 7.92 -4.76
C ASP A 119 12.05 8.49 -4.08
N SER A 120 12.01 9.82 -3.90
CA SER A 120 10.86 10.52 -3.30
C SER A 120 9.56 10.42 -4.10
N ARG A 121 9.61 9.88 -5.33
CA ARG A 121 8.45 9.58 -6.17
C ARG A 121 8.05 8.11 -6.07
N GLY A 122 8.83 7.26 -5.39
CA GLY A 122 8.58 5.83 -5.26
C GLY A 122 9.19 4.98 -6.38
N VAL A 123 10.07 5.57 -7.19
CA VAL A 123 10.71 4.89 -8.33
C VAL A 123 12.06 4.31 -7.90
N VAL A 124 12.28 3.03 -8.19
CA VAL A 124 13.60 2.40 -8.11
C VAL A 124 14.37 2.78 -9.37
N THR A 125 15.46 3.52 -9.22
CA THR A 125 16.20 4.04 -10.38
C THR A 125 17.11 2.97 -10.99
N SER A 126 17.30 3.04 -12.30
CA SER A 126 18.27 2.18 -13.01
C SER A 126 19.69 2.36 -12.48
N GLU A 127 20.05 3.56 -12.04
CA GLU A 127 21.35 3.84 -11.42
C GLU A 127 21.52 3.16 -10.06
N ALA A 128 20.47 3.17 -9.21
CA ALA A 128 20.50 2.46 -7.94
C ALA A 128 20.65 0.95 -8.16
N LEU A 129 19.91 0.38 -9.13
CA LEU A 129 20.07 -1.03 -9.49
C LEU A 129 21.47 -1.32 -10.04
N ARG A 130 21.98 -0.50 -10.97
CA ARG A 130 23.32 -0.65 -11.57
C ARG A 130 24.41 -0.65 -10.50
N SER A 131 24.33 0.30 -9.56
CA SER A 131 25.29 0.43 -8.46
C SER A 131 25.23 -0.74 -7.46
N ALA A 132 24.07 -1.37 -7.31
CA ALA A 132 23.90 -2.51 -6.42
C ALA A 132 24.30 -3.86 -7.06
N LEU A 133 24.40 -3.94 -8.39
CA LEU A 133 24.85 -5.16 -9.07
C LEU A 133 26.31 -5.47 -8.73
N ARG A 134 26.56 -6.73 -8.35
CA ARG A 134 27.88 -7.25 -7.98
C ARG A 134 28.16 -8.52 -8.77
N PRO A 135 29.44 -8.90 -8.97
CA PRO A 135 29.78 -10.11 -9.73
C PRO A 135 29.09 -11.40 -9.25
N ASP A 136 28.68 -11.47 -7.98
CA ASP A 136 27.98 -12.60 -7.37
C ASP A 136 26.44 -12.44 -7.28
N THR A 137 25.86 -11.39 -7.87
CA THR A 137 24.40 -11.20 -7.93
C THR A 137 23.76 -12.27 -8.81
N VAL A 138 22.88 -13.08 -8.21
CA VAL A 138 22.17 -14.16 -8.93
C VAL A 138 20.73 -13.81 -9.26
N LEU A 139 20.10 -12.94 -8.50
CA LEU A 139 18.68 -12.60 -8.63
C LEU A 139 18.41 -11.14 -8.26
N VAL A 140 17.60 -10.48 -9.08
CA VAL A 140 16.95 -9.20 -8.79
C VAL A 140 15.45 -9.46 -8.73
N SER A 141 14.77 -9.04 -7.66
CA SER A 141 13.33 -9.16 -7.49
C SER A 141 12.70 -7.80 -7.23
N LEU A 142 11.98 -7.28 -8.21
CA LEU A 142 11.33 -5.96 -8.18
C LEU A 142 9.90 -6.05 -8.71
N MET A 143 8.94 -5.43 -8.03
CA MET A 143 7.56 -5.36 -8.48
C MET A 143 7.39 -4.39 -9.65
N HIS A 144 6.46 -4.68 -10.55
CA HIS A 144 6.15 -3.80 -11.68
C HIS A 144 5.29 -2.61 -11.27
N VAL A 145 4.30 -2.84 -10.40
CA VAL A 145 3.40 -1.79 -9.90
C VAL A 145 3.32 -1.90 -8.38
N ASN A 146 3.61 -0.79 -7.70
CA ASN A 146 3.47 -0.74 -6.26
C ASN A 146 1.99 -0.78 -5.84
N ASN A 147 1.65 -1.72 -4.96
CA ASN A 147 0.27 -1.93 -4.51
C ASN A 147 -0.25 -0.84 -3.57
N GLU A 148 0.60 0.00 -2.99
CA GLU A 148 0.21 1.08 -2.09
C GLU A 148 0.05 2.40 -2.83
N ILE A 149 1.06 2.80 -3.61
CA ILE A 149 1.12 4.12 -4.26
C ILE A 149 0.85 4.09 -5.76
N GLY A 150 0.75 2.92 -6.37
CA GLY A 150 0.42 2.77 -7.79
C GLY A 150 1.56 3.08 -8.76
N VAL A 151 2.75 3.43 -8.26
CA VAL A 151 3.92 3.73 -9.10
C VAL A 151 4.32 2.53 -9.96
N VAL A 152 4.52 2.79 -11.24
CA VAL A 152 5.01 1.83 -12.24
C VAL A 152 6.53 1.91 -12.31
N GLN A 153 7.20 0.75 -12.23
CA GLN A 153 8.65 0.63 -12.38
C GLN A 153 9.04 0.28 -13.81
N ASP A 154 10.21 0.72 -14.27
CA ASP A 154 10.73 0.40 -15.60
C ASP A 154 11.34 -1.00 -15.66
N VAL A 155 10.48 -2.01 -15.73
CA VAL A 155 10.89 -3.43 -15.78
C VAL A 155 11.67 -3.77 -17.06
N ALA A 156 11.51 -2.99 -18.14
CA ALA A 156 12.27 -3.21 -19.38
C ALA A 156 13.73 -2.80 -19.20
N GLU A 157 13.98 -1.65 -18.57
CA GLU A 157 15.31 -1.20 -18.21
C GLU A 157 15.95 -2.13 -17.18
N PHE A 158 15.20 -2.60 -16.18
CA PHE A 158 15.71 -3.60 -15.23
C PHE A 158 16.09 -4.91 -15.93
N GLY A 159 15.28 -5.38 -16.87
CA GLY A 159 15.58 -6.60 -17.63
C GLY A 159 16.81 -6.44 -18.50
N ARG A 160 17.03 -5.26 -19.10
CA ARG A 160 18.26 -4.95 -19.84
C ARG A 160 19.48 -5.02 -18.93
N LEU A 161 19.45 -4.36 -17.76
CA LEU A 161 20.56 -4.37 -16.79
C LEU A 161 20.86 -5.78 -16.28
N CYS A 162 19.83 -6.56 -15.95
CA CYS A 162 19.98 -7.93 -15.49
C CYS A 162 20.56 -8.83 -16.59
N ALA A 163 20.13 -8.65 -17.84
CA ALA A 163 20.66 -9.39 -18.98
C ALA A 163 22.14 -9.07 -19.27
N GLU A 164 22.53 -7.79 -19.20
CA GLU A 164 23.94 -7.35 -19.34
C GLU A 164 24.82 -7.95 -18.24
N HIS A 165 24.30 -8.07 -17.02
CA HIS A 165 25.00 -8.63 -15.88
C HIS A 165 25.02 -10.17 -15.85
N GLY A 166 23.95 -10.82 -16.33
CA GLY A 166 23.69 -12.25 -16.15
C GLY A 166 22.96 -12.61 -14.84
N ALA A 167 22.43 -11.63 -14.09
CA ALA A 167 21.49 -11.87 -13.00
C ALA A 167 20.11 -12.22 -13.56
N TRP A 168 19.31 -13.03 -12.85
CA TRP A 168 17.92 -13.25 -13.24
C TRP A 168 17.02 -12.14 -12.70
N LEU A 169 16.00 -11.77 -13.46
CA LEU A 169 14.98 -10.82 -13.05
C LEU A 169 13.67 -11.54 -12.73
N HIS A 170 13.25 -11.46 -11.47
CA HIS A 170 11.89 -11.75 -11.02
C HIS A 170 11.07 -10.47 -10.92
N VAL A 171 9.86 -10.50 -11.50
CA VAL A 171 8.89 -9.40 -11.43
C VAL A 171 7.60 -9.83 -10.72
N ASP A 172 7.24 -9.12 -9.64
CA ASP A 172 5.89 -9.19 -9.10
C ASP A 172 4.95 -8.34 -9.96
N ALA A 173 4.10 -9.01 -10.73
CA ALA A 173 3.12 -8.41 -11.62
C ALA A 173 1.70 -8.47 -11.06
N ALA A 174 1.50 -8.75 -9.76
CA ALA A 174 0.17 -8.92 -9.18
C ALA A 174 -0.76 -7.71 -9.40
N GLN A 175 -0.21 -6.49 -9.43
CA GLN A 175 -0.98 -5.28 -9.72
C GLN A 175 -0.96 -4.86 -11.19
N SER A 176 0.02 -5.29 -11.99
CA SER A 176 0.18 -4.86 -13.39
C SER A 176 -0.44 -5.81 -14.40
N ALA A 177 -0.47 -7.12 -14.13
CA ALA A 177 -0.96 -8.12 -15.07
C ALA A 177 -2.42 -7.83 -15.49
N GLY A 178 -2.65 -7.74 -16.80
CA GLY A 178 -3.96 -7.41 -17.36
C GLY A 178 -4.38 -5.94 -17.21
N LYS A 179 -3.50 -5.06 -16.73
CA LYS A 179 -3.74 -3.60 -16.61
C LYS A 179 -2.73 -2.77 -17.38
N LEU A 180 -1.50 -3.28 -17.50
CA LEU A 180 -0.41 -2.67 -18.24
C LEU A 180 0.17 -3.68 -19.23
N PRO A 181 0.64 -3.22 -20.42
CA PRO A 181 1.37 -4.08 -21.34
C PRO A 181 2.56 -4.77 -20.66
N LEU A 182 2.62 -6.09 -20.82
CA LEU A 182 3.62 -6.92 -20.16
C LEU A 182 4.03 -8.04 -21.11
N ASN A 183 5.31 -8.09 -21.46
CA ASN A 183 5.85 -9.13 -22.33
C ASN A 183 7.23 -9.54 -21.82
N MET A 184 7.30 -10.74 -21.24
CA MET A 184 8.50 -11.20 -20.54
C MET A 184 9.71 -11.28 -21.46
N ARG A 185 9.55 -11.78 -22.69
CA ARG A 185 10.66 -11.90 -23.64
C ARG A 185 11.20 -10.54 -24.07
N ARG A 186 10.30 -9.62 -24.46
CA ARG A 186 10.68 -8.27 -24.93
C ARG A 186 11.28 -7.41 -23.83
N GLN A 187 10.81 -7.58 -22.59
CA GLN A 187 11.26 -6.77 -21.45
C GLN A 187 12.41 -7.44 -20.68
N GLY A 188 12.91 -8.61 -21.11
CA GLY A 188 14.02 -9.29 -20.44
C GLY A 188 13.68 -9.82 -19.05
N ILE A 189 12.41 -10.17 -18.81
CA ILE A 189 11.95 -10.74 -17.53
C ILE A 189 12.11 -12.26 -17.59
N ASP A 190 12.74 -12.84 -16.56
CA ASP A 190 12.99 -14.28 -16.51
C ASP A 190 11.91 -15.03 -15.71
N LEU A 191 11.41 -14.42 -14.63
CA LEU A 191 10.37 -14.96 -13.75
C LEU A 191 9.30 -13.90 -13.51
N LEU A 192 8.02 -14.30 -13.53
CA LEU A 192 6.92 -13.36 -13.32
C LEU A 192 5.81 -13.97 -12.49
N SER A 193 5.43 -13.28 -11.41
CA SER A 193 4.36 -13.70 -10.51
C SER A 193 3.08 -12.93 -10.76
N LEU A 194 1.94 -13.63 -10.87
CA LEU A 194 0.62 -13.01 -11.03
C LEU A 194 -0.47 -13.68 -10.19
N THR A 195 -1.62 -13.02 -10.05
CA THR A 195 -2.76 -13.48 -9.25
C THR A 195 -4.09 -13.13 -9.90
N ALA A 196 -5.06 -14.04 -9.84
CA ALA A 196 -6.36 -13.87 -10.47
C ALA A 196 -7.22 -12.77 -9.81
N HIS A 197 -7.25 -12.70 -8.48
CA HIS A 197 -8.20 -11.85 -7.76
C HIS A 197 -7.93 -10.34 -7.85
N LYS A 198 -6.82 -9.93 -8.46
CA LYS A 198 -6.51 -8.52 -8.77
C LYS A 198 -6.83 -8.16 -10.22
N MET A 199 -7.37 -9.11 -10.97
CA MET A 199 -7.74 -9.00 -12.39
C MET A 199 -9.10 -9.66 -12.65
N TYR A 200 -10.01 -9.52 -11.67
CA TYR A 200 -11.41 -9.99 -11.70
C TYR A 200 -11.58 -11.51 -11.87
N GLY A 201 -10.54 -12.28 -11.57
CA GLY A 201 -10.60 -13.73 -11.42
C GLY A 201 -10.80 -14.16 -9.96
N PRO A 202 -10.81 -15.46 -9.68
CA PRO A 202 -11.07 -15.95 -8.32
C PRO A 202 -9.88 -15.75 -7.35
N LYS A 203 -10.19 -15.71 -6.06
CA LYS A 203 -9.18 -15.86 -5.00
C LYS A 203 -8.69 -17.31 -4.94
N GLY A 204 -7.46 -17.51 -4.46
CA GLY A 204 -6.86 -18.84 -4.35
C GLY A 204 -6.31 -19.41 -5.66
N ALA A 205 -6.10 -18.55 -6.67
CA ALA A 205 -5.46 -18.91 -7.94
C ALA A 205 -4.42 -17.86 -8.34
N GLY A 206 -3.24 -18.32 -8.72
CA GLY A 206 -2.18 -17.49 -9.30
C GLY A 206 -1.27 -18.32 -10.21
N ALA A 207 -0.23 -17.67 -10.72
CA ALA A 207 0.76 -18.36 -11.53
C ALA A 207 2.15 -17.73 -11.39
N LEU A 208 3.15 -18.59 -11.46
CA LEU A 208 4.54 -18.24 -11.75
C LEU A 208 4.81 -18.57 -13.22
N CYS A 209 5.15 -17.57 -14.01
CA CYS A 209 5.58 -17.72 -15.39
C CYS A 209 7.11 -17.76 -15.43
N ILE A 210 7.69 -18.72 -16.15
CA ILE A 210 9.14 -18.94 -16.20
C ILE A 210 9.59 -18.92 -17.66
N ASN A 211 10.42 -17.96 -18.03
CA ASN A 211 11.02 -17.92 -19.37
C ASN A 211 12.00 -19.08 -19.55
N ARG A 212 11.58 -20.15 -20.23
CA ARG A 212 12.38 -21.38 -20.34
C ARG A 212 13.56 -21.29 -21.30
N GLU A 213 13.60 -20.27 -22.15
CA GLU A 213 14.77 -20.02 -23.00
C GLU A 213 15.97 -19.55 -22.16
N ARG A 214 15.71 -18.93 -20.99
CA ARG A 214 16.75 -18.40 -20.10
C ARG A 214 16.91 -19.20 -18.81
N ILE A 215 15.80 -19.74 -18.30
CA ILE A 215 15.78 -20.49 -17.04
C ILE A 215 15.54 -21.98 -17.32
N PRO A 216 16.56 -22.83 -17.18
CA PRO A 216 16.39 -24.26 -17.36
C PRO A 216 15.58 -24.88 -16.21
N ARG A 217 15.77 -24.38 -14.98
CA ARG A 217 15.15 -24.93 -13.77
C ARG A 217 15.23 -23.95 -12.59
N ILE A 218 14.33 -24.12 -11.63
CA ILE A 218 14.39 -23.56 -10.27
C ILE A 218 14.16 -24.68 -9.24
N GLU A 219 14.47 -24.44 -7.97
CA GLU A 219 14.18 -25.40 -6.90
C GLU A 219 12.72 -25.33 -6.43
N PRO A 220 12.06 -26.47 -6.17
CA PRO A 220 10.73 -26.48 -5.58
C PRO A 220 10.76 -26.07 -4.10
N LEU A 221 9.67 -25.47 -3.62
CA LEU A 221 9.46 -25.22 -2.18
C LEU A 221 8.57 -26.27 -1.51
N LEU A 222 7.74 -26.95 -2.30
CA LEU A 222 6.81 -27.97 -1.84
C LEU A 222 7.25 -29.33 -2.42
N PHE A 223 7.10 -30.38 -1.63
CA PHE A 223 7.48 -31.75 -2.00
C PHE A 223 6.24 -32.63 -2.07
N GLY A 224 6.16 -33.50 -3.09
CA GLY A 224 4.99 -34.32 -3.36
C GLY A 224 5.08 -34.98 -4.73
N GLY A 225 3.94 -35.15 -5.41
CA GLY A 225 3.87 -35.74 -6.75
C GLY A 225 4.54 -34.91 -7.85
N GLY A 226 4.56 -35.43 -9.08
CA GLY A 226 5.20 -34.78 -10.24
C GLY A 226 4.38 -33.67 -10.91
N GLN A 227 3.30 -33.17 -10.29
CA GLN A 227 2.48 -32.11 -10.88
C GLN A 227 3.30 -30.84 -11.11
N GLN A 228 2.87 -30.05 -12.12
CA GLN A 228 3.50 -28.77 -12.45
C GLN A 228 5.03 -28.90 -12.58
N ARG A 229 5.47 -29.91 -13.34
CA ARG A 229 6.90 -30.18 -13.61
C ARG A 229 7.73 -30.44 -12.35
N SER A 230 7.12 -31.05 -11.33
CA SER A 230 7.72 -31.24 -9.99
C SER A 230 8.14 -29.95 -9.28
N LEU A 231 7.67 -28.78 -9.74
CA LEU A 231 7.92 -27.49 -9.08
C LEU A 231 6.83 -27.14 -8.07
N ARG A 232 5.59 -27.54 -8.35
CA ARG A 232 4.42 -27.27 -7.51
C ARG A 232 3.52 -28.51 -7.44
N PRO A 233 3.84 -29.48 -6.56
CA PRO A 233 3.01 -30.67 -6.36
C PRO A 233 1.60 -30.35 -5.86
N GLY A 234 0.67 -31.30 -6.05
CA GLY A 234 -0.71 -31.22 -5.58
C GLY A 234 -1.73 -31.21 -6.70
N THR A 235 -2.95 -31.66 -6.40
CA THR A 235 -4.05 -31.69 -7.36
C THR A 235 -4.40 -30.27 -7.80
N LEU A 236 -4.51 -30.05 -9.11
CA LEU A 236 -4.88 -28.75 -9.64
C LEU A 236 -6.38 -28.51 -9.48
N PRO A 237 -6.80 -27.36 -8.93
CA PRO A 237 -8.21 -27.00 -8.84
C PRO A 237 -8.71 -26.53 -10.22
N THR A 238 -9.17 -27.46 -11.06
CA THR A 238 -9.53 -27.20 -12.48
C THR A 238 -10.43 -25.97 -12.67
N HIS A 239 -11.47 -25.82 -11.86
CA HIS A 239 -12.38 -24.65 -11.92
C HIS A 239 -11.67 -23.33 -11.59
N GLN A 240 -10.79 -23.30 -10.60
CA GLN A 240 -10.01 -22.10 -10.24
C GLN A 240 -8.99 -21.73 -11.32
N VAL A 241 -8.32 -22.74 -11.88
CA VAL A 241 -7.36 -22.56 -12.98
C VAL A 241 -8.06 -22.03 -14.23
N ALA A 242 -9.21 -22.59 -14.59
CA ALA A 242 -10.04 -22.09 -15.68
C ALA A 242 -10.55 -20.67 -15.42
N GLY A 243 -10.89 -20.34 -14.18
CA GLY A 243 -11.26 -18.98 -13.78
C GLY A 243 -10.11 -17.98 -13.95
N LEU A 244 -8.88 -18.37 -13.58
CA LEU A 244 -7.67 -17.57 -13.84
C LEU A 244 -7.42 -17.39 -15.34
N GLY A 245 -7.48 -18.46 -16.13
CA GLY A 245 -7.30 -18.41 -17.58
C GLY A 245 -8.29 -17.46 -18.26
N ALA A 246 -9.58 -17.58 -17.93
CA ALA A 246 -10.63 -16.69 -18.44
C ALA A 246 -10.39 -15.22 -18.06
N ALA A 247 -9.99 -14.97 -16.81
CA ALA A 247 -9.67 -13.63 -16.35
C ALA A 247 -8.47 -13.03 -17.11
N CYS A 248 -7.41 -13.82 -17.34
CA CYS A 248 -6.25 -13.41 -18.12
C CYS A 248 -6.60 -13.09 -19.58
N GLU A 249 -7.40 -13.95 -20.23
CA GLU A 249 -7.82 -13.74 -21.61
C GLU A 249 -8.62 -12.44 -21.77
N MET A 250 -9.60 -12.23 -20.89
CA MET A 250 -10.42 -11.03 -20.88
C MET A 250 -9.60 -9.78 -20.57
N ALA A 251 -8.74 -9.86 -19.55
CA ALA A 251 -7.90 -8.73 -19.18
C ALA A 251 -6.93 -8.36 -20.31
N GLY A 252 -6.37 -9.32 -21.03
CA GLY A 252 -5.52 -9.06 -22.20
C GLY A 252 -6.27 -8.41 -23.36
N ARG A 253 -7.51 -8.86 -23.62
CA ARG A 253 -8.36 -8.30 -24.69
C ARG A 253 -8.84 -6.88 -24.40
N ASP A 254 -9.26 -6.63 -23.16
CA ASP A 254 -9.92 -5.39 -22.76
C ASP A 254 -8.93 -4.37 -22.16
N MET A 255 -7.64 -4.71 -22.08
CA MET A 255 -6.60 -3.99 -21.33
C MET A 255 -6.54 -2.49 -21.63
N GLU A 256 -6.47 -2.13 -22.92
CA GLU A 256 -6.29 -0.75 -23.35
C GLU A 256 -7.52 0.10 -23.04
N ALA A 257 -8.71 -0.38 -23.46
CA ALA A 257 -9.97 0.33 -23.24
C ALA A 257 -10.30 0.46 -21.74
N GLU A 258 -10.10 -0.61 -20.95
CA GLU A 258 -10.29 -0.56 -19.51
C GLU A 258 -9.26 0.35 -18.83
N GLY A 259 -7.99 0.28 -19.25
CA GLY A 259 -6.92 1.13 -18.74
C GLY A 259 -7.20 2.62 -18.91
N LEU A 260 -7.66 3.04 -20.09
CA LEU A 260 -8.06 4.44 -20.35
C LEU A 260 -9.20 4.89 -19.44
N ARG A 261 -10.28 4.10 -19.37
CA ARG A 261 -11.47 4.42 -18.56
C ARG A 261 -11.13 4.48 -17.07
N VAL A 262 -10.41 3.49 -16.55
CA VAL A 262 -10.05 3.41 -15.12
C VAL A 262 -9.06 4.52 -14.75
N SER A 263 -8.15 4.89 -15.65
CA SER A 263 -7.25 6.03 -15.44
C SER A 263 -8.01 7.36 -15.40
N ALA A 264 -9.02 7.55 -16.26
CA ALA A 264 -9.89 8.72 -16.22
C ALA A 264 -10.68 8.82 -14.91
N LEU A 265 -11.18 7.70 -14.38
CA LEU A 265 -11.84 7.66 -13.07
C LEU A 265 -10.87 7.99 -11.92
N ARG A 266 -9.64 7.46 -11.96
CA ARG A 266 -8.59 7.79 -10.99
C ARG A 266 -8.27 9.28 -11.01
N GLU A 267 -8.13 9.87 -12.20
CA GLU A 267 -7.84 11.29 -12.37
C GLU A 267 -8.99 12.18 -11.89
N ARG A 268 -10.24 11.81 -12.22
CA ARG A 268 -11.43 12.48 -11.69
C ARG A 268 -11.46 12.45 -10.16
N LEU A 269 -11.12 11.31 -9.55
CA LEU A 269 -11.02 11.18 -8.10
C LEU A 269 -9.92 12.09 -7.56
N TRP A 270 -8.72 12.07 -8.14
CA TRP A 270 -7.62 12.96 -7.74
C TRP A 270 -8.02 14.43 -7.77
N GLN A 271 -8.63 14.89 -8.86
CA GLN A 271 -9.15 16.26 -8.99
C GLN A 271 -10.24 16.59 -7.97
N GLY A 272 -11.02 15.59 -7.56
CA GLY A 272 -11.98 15.72 -6.48
C GLY A 272 -11.31 15.88 -5.12
N LEU A 273 -10.38 14.99 -4.76
CA LEU A 273 -9.73 15.00 -3.45
C LEU A 273 -8.82 16.22 -3.26
N SER A 274 -8.07 16.64 -4.30
CA SER A 274 -7.12 17.75 -4.22
C SER A 274 -7.76 19.11 -3.89
N LYS A 275 -9.06 19.27 -4.18
CA LYS A 275 -9.84 20.47 -3.82
C LYS A 275 -9.97 20.70 -2.31
N ALA A 276 -9.73 19.68 -1.49
CA ALA A 276 -9.74 19.83 -0.04
C ALA A 276 -8.54 20.65 0.49
N GLY A 277 -7.50 20.88 -0.33
CA GLY A 277 -6.27 21.57 0.06
C GLY A 277 -5.41 20.75 1.03
N GLY A 278 -4.09 20.95 1.01
CA GLY A 278 -3.15 20.17 1.84
C GLY A 278 -3.28 18.65 1.60
N VAL A 279 -3.57 18.24 0.36
CA VAL A 279 -3.64 16.83 -0.05
C VAL A 279 -2.48 16.56 -0.99
N MET A 280 -1.63 15.61 -0.60
CA MET A 280 -0.44 15.23 -1.36
C MET A 280 -0.66 13.91 -2.09
N LEU A 281 -0.34 13.87 -3.38
CA LEU A 281 -0.29 12.62 -4.15
C LEU A 281 1.00 11.86 -3.85
N ASN A 282 0.88 10.61 -3.40
CA ASN A 282 2.02 9.71 -3.25
C ASN A 282 2.32 9.06 -4.61
N GLY A 283 3.53 9.27 -5.13
CA GLY A 283 3.86 8.95 -6.53
C GLY A 283 3.72 10.14 -7.50
N ALA A 284 3.59 11.37 -7.00
CA ALA A 284 3.57 12.57 -7.83
C ALA A 284 4.81 12.65 -8.73
N GLY A 285 4.62 12.88 -10.03
CA GLY A 285 5.71 12.97 -11.01
C GLY A 285 6.30 11.63 -11.45
N ALA A 286 5.70 10.50 -11.04
CA ALA A 286 5.98 9.17 -11.59
C ALA A 286 4.84 8.71 -12.52
N GLU A 287 5.10 7.67 -13.30
CA GLU A 287 4.05 6.94 -13.99
C GLU A 287 3.23 6.13 -12.97
N LEU A 288 1.91 6.22 -13.07
CA LEU A 288 0.98 5.58 -12.13
C LEU A 288 0.07 4.60 -12.86
N ALA A 289 -0.09 3.42 -12.29
CA ALA A 289 -0.96 2.37 -12.80
C ALA A 289 -2.43 2.78 -12.83
N PRO A 290 -3.24 2.22 -13.74
CA PRO A 290 -4.67 2.46 -13.77
C PRO A 290 -5.32 2.13 -12.43
N GLY A 291 -6.00 3.13 -11.88
CA GLY A 291 -6.96 2.94 -10.80
C GLY A 291 -6.42 2.97 -9.38
N ILE A 292 -5.11 2.97 -9.12
CA ILE A 292 -4.57 3.13 -7.76
C ILE A 292 -4.29 4.62 -7.51
N LEU A 293 -4.87 5.17 -6.43
CA LEU A 293 -4.65 6.54 -5.98
C LEU A 293 -4.30 6.53 -4.49
N SER A 294 -3.09 6.99 -4.16
CA SER A 294 -2.65 7.13 -2.77
C SER A 294 -2.43 8.59 -2.45
N VAL A 295 -3.10 9.07 -1.41
CA VAL A 295 -3.01 10.48 -0.98
C VAL A 295 -2.74 10.57 0.51
N SER A 296 -1.92 11.54 0.90
CA SER A 296 -1.71 11.92 2.30
C SER A 296 -2.37 13.26 2.57
N VAL A 297 -2.98 13.42 3.74
CA VAL A 297 -3.71 14.63 4.11
C VAL A 297 -3.00 15.35 5.23
N GLU A 298 -2.60 16.59 4.99
CA GLU A 298 -1.99 17.46 5.98
C GLU A 298 -3.02 17.90 7.03
N ASP A 299 -2.55 18.14 8.26
CA ASP A 299 -3.34 18.67 9.39
C ASP A 299 -4.57 17.85 9.75
N VAL A 300 -4.54 16.54 9.48
CA VAL A 300 -5.59 15.60 9.84
C VAL A 300 -4.96 14.33 10.40
N GLU A 301 -5.52 13.83 11.51
CA GLU A 301 -5.12 12.53 12.06
C GLU A 301 -5.74 11.38 11.25
N GLY A 302 -4.95 10.36 10.94
CA GLY A 302 -5.39 9.21 10.16
C GLY A 302 -6.58 8.45 10.74
N SER A 303 -6.61 8.19 12.05
CA SER A 303 -7.71 7.44 12.69
C SER A 303 -9.03 8.22 12.61
N SER A 304 -8.98 9.50 12.94
CA SER A 304 -10.11 10.43 12.83
C SER A 304 -10.61 10.57 11.38
N LEU A 305 -9.71 10.55 10.39
CA LEU A 305 -10.08 10.56 8.98
C LEU A 305 -10.76 9.27 8.56
N VAL A 306 -10.34 8.12 9.09
CA VAL A 306 -10.99 6.83 8.83
C VAL A 306 -12.42 6.84 9.33
N ASP A 307 -12.61 7.27 10.58
CA ASP A 307 -13.92 7.36 11.21
C ASP A 307 -14.84 8.34 10.45
N ALA A 308 -14.29 9.48 10.01
CA ALA A 308 -15.05 10.47 9.23
C ALA A 308 -15.42 10.00 7.80
N LEU A 309 -14.75 8.96 7.29
CA LEU A 309 -15.03 8.35 5.99
C LEU A 309 -15.85 7.04 6.12
N GLU A 310 -16.47 6.80 7.27
CA GLU A 310 -17.33 5.64 7.49
C GLU A 310 -18.38 5.50 6.36
N GLY A 311 -18.54 4.27 5.87
CA GLY A 311 -19.41 3.97 4.73
C GLY A 311 -18.73 4.01 3.36
N ILE A 312 -17.44 4.41 3.28
CA ILE A 312 -16.62 4.25 2.08
C ILE A 312 -15.66 3.08 2.28
N VAL A 313 -15.61 2.15 1.33
CA VAL A 313 -14.63 1.05 1.34
C VAL A 313 -13.33 1.53 0.70
N PHE A 314 -12.27 1.68 1.49
CA PHE A 314 -10.90 2.04 1.08
C PHE A 314 -9.87 1.30 1.95
N SER A 315 -8.58 1.45 1.62
CA SER A 315 -7.48 0.87 2.41
C SER A 315 -6.58 1.96 2.96
N LEU A 316 -6.03 1.73 4.16
CA LEU A 316 -5.05 2.61 4.77
C LEU A 316 -3.64 2.25 4.31
N GLY A 317 -2.84 3.28 4.04
CA GLY A 317 -1.43 3.10 3.69
C GLY A 317 -0.62 2.43 4.80
N SER A 318 -1.10 2.41 6.05
CA SER A 318 -0.30 2.02 7.23
C SER A 318 -0.92 0.98 8.18
N ALA A 319 -2.19 0.56 8.06
CA ALA A 319 -2.82 -0.14 9.20
C ALA A 319 -3.95 -1.15 8.90
N CYS A 320 -3.83 -2.00 7.87
CA CYS A 320 -4.69 -3.21 7.79
C CYS A 320 -4.09 -4.47 8.44
N SER A 321 -2.92 -4.41 9.07
CA SER A 321 -2.49 -5.45 10.01
C SER A 321 -2.63 -4.92 11.42
N ARG A 322 -3.58 -5.47 12.19
CA ARG A 322 -3.74 -5.32 13.65
C ARG A 322 -2.50 -5.78 14.47
N ALA A 323 -1.31 -5.81 13.89
CA ALA A 323 -0.14 -6.51 14.41
C ALA A 323 1.16 -5.69 14.45
N GLN A 324 1.26 -4.52 13.80
CA GLN A 324 2.47 -3.69 13.87
C GLN A 324 2.11 -2.20 13.79
N ASP A 325 2.37 -1.45 14.85
CA ASP A 325 2.16 0.00 15.00
C ASP A 325 3.15 0.86 14.18
N GLU A 326 3.73 0.32 13.11
CA GLU A 326 4.74 1.01 12.32
C GLU A 326 4.14 1.61 11.03
N PRO A 327 4.42 2.90 10.71
CA PRO A 327 3.96 3.52 9.46
C PRO A 327 4.55 2.81 8.24
N SER A 328 3.83 2.77 7.11
CA SER A 328 4.25 1.98 5.94
C SER A 328 5.68 2.26 5.51
N ALA A 329 6.44 1.18 5.29
CA ALA A 329 7.80 1.25 4.79
C ALA A 329 7.88 2.00 3.44
N VAL A 330 6.86 1.85 2.58
CA VAL A 330 6.76 2.57 1.30
C VAL A 330 6.68 4.08 1.54
N LEU A 331 5.78 4.52 2.43
CA LEU A 331 5.60 5.94 2.73
C LEU A 331 6.82 6.56 3.42
N ARG A 332 7.52 5.79 4.25
CA ARG A 332 8.81 6.21 4.83
C ARG A 332 9.87 6.42 3.76
N CYS A 333 9.96 5.54 2.76
CA CYS A 333 10.89 5.72 1.63
C CYS A 333 10.59 6.98 0.81
N LEU A 334 9.32 7.41 0.74
CA LEU A 334 8.94 8.69 0.12
C LEU A 334 9.31 9.91 0.97
N GLY A 335 9.88 9.73 2.17
CA GLY A 335 10.19 10.80 3.10
C GLY A 335 8.97 11.38 3.84
N ARG A 336 7.86 10.63 3.92
CA ARG A 336 6.67 11.09 4.65
C ARG A 336 6.93 11.00 6.17
N PRO A 337 6.74 12.10 6.93
CA PRO A 337 6.83 12.04 8.38
C PRO A 337 5.71 11.13 8.95
N PRO A 338 5.91 10.53 10.14
CA PRO A 338 4.98 9.54 10.69
C PRO A 338 3.50 9.99 10.73
N LEU A 339 3.24 11.25 11.07
CA LEU A 339 1.87 11.79 11.10
C LEU A 339 1.22 11.77 9.72
N LEU A 340 1.94 12.23 8.69
CA LEU A 340 1.46 12.29 7.31
C LEU A 340 1.36 10.88 6.68
N ALA A 341 2.26 9.97 7.06
CA ALA A 341 2.14 8.57 6.70
C ALA A 341 0.90 7.93 7.35
N GLY A 342 0.57 8.33 8.59
CA GLY A 342 -0.64 7.92 9.30
C GLY A 342 -1.92 8.43 8.65
N SER A 343 -1.92 9.62 8.06
CA SER A 343 -3.06 10.21 7.35
C SER A 343 -3.14 9.83 5.86
N THR A 344 -2.48 8.73 5.47
CA THR A 344 -2.48 8.28 4.08
C THR A 344 -3.61 7.30 3.79
N ILE A 345 -4.38 7.59 2.74
CA ILE A 345 -5.45 6.74 2.23
C ILE A 345 -5.10 6.27 0.83
N ARG A 346 -5.31 4.98 0.59
CA ARG A 346 -5.31 4.39 -0.74
C ARG A 346 -6.76 4.13 -1.19
N PHE A 347 -7.17 4.86 -2.21
CA PHE A 347 -8.32 4.50 -3.02
C PHE A 347 -7.88 3.65 -4.19
N SER A 348 -8.68 2.65 -4.54
CA SER A 348 -8.54 1.97 -5.82
C SER A 348 -9.86 1.76 -6.52
N VAL A 349 -9.90 2.14 -7.79
CA VAL A 349 -11.07 2.08 -8.69
C VAL A 349 -10.87 0.97 -9.72
N GLY A 350 -11.97 0.46 -10.29
CA GLY A 350 -11.90 -0.66 -11.22
C GLY A 350 -13.06 -0.72 -12.21
N ARG A 351 -13.29 -1.91 -12.76
CA ARG A 351 -14.23 -2.22 -13.85
C ARG A 351 -15.64 -1.72 -13.57
N PHE A 352 -16.11 -1.89 -12.34
CA PHE A 352 -17.47 -1.57 -11.95
C PHE A 352 -17.61 -0.22 -11.25
N SER A 353 -16.52 0.55 -11.10
CA SER A 353 -16.58 1.90 -10.55
C SER A 353 -17.26 2.85 -11.55
N THR A 354 -18.10 3.75 -11.03
CA THR A 354 -18.82 4.76 -11.83
C THR A 354 -18.41 6.19 -11.48
N GLU A 355 -18.60 7.13 -12.40
CA GLU A 355 -18.35 8.55 -12.13
C GLU A 355 -19.18 9.09 -10.96
N GLN A 356 -20.44 8.63 -10.81
CA GLN A 356 -21.28 9.07 -9.69
C GLN A 356 -20.72 8.63 -8.34
N GLU A 357 -20.16 7.42 -8.25
CA GLU A 357 -19.49 6.96 -7.04
C GLU A 357 -18.24 7.80 -6.73
N ILE A 358 -17.45 8.14 -7.75
CA ILE A 358 -16.25 8.99 -7.61
C ILE A 358 -16.62 10.38 -7.08
N ASP A 359 -17.66 11.00 -7.64
CA ASP A 359 -18.13 12.32 -7.21
C ASP A 359 -18.65 12.30 -5.78
N ARG A 360 -19.42 11.27 -5.44
CA ARG A 360 -19.93 11.07 -4.08
C ARG A 360 -18.78 10.93 -3.07
N VAL A 361 -17.82 10.06 -3.36
CA VAL A 361 -16.64 9.84 -2.49
C VAL A 361 -15.83 11.13 -2.34
N SER A 362 -15.60 11.86 -3.44
CA SER A 362 -14.87 13.13 -3.42
C SER A 362 -15.57 14.17 -2.52
N GLY A 363 -16.90 14.29 -2.63
CA GLY A 363 -17.68 15.21 -1.79
C GLY A 363 -17.69 14.82 -0.31
N ILE A 364 -17.76 13.53 0.02
CA ILE A 364 -17.66 13.05 1.41
C ILE A 364 -16.27 13.37 1.96
N PHE A 365 -15.22 13.07 1.20
CA PHE A 365 -13.85 13.32 1.61
C PHE A 365 -13.57 14.80 1.88
N GLN A 366 -14.00 15.69 0.99
CA GLN A 366 -13.84 17.14 1.19
C GLN A 366 -14.51 17.61 2.48
N ARG A 367 -15.74 17.16 2.75
CA ARG A 367 -16.46 17.50 3.99
C ARG A 367 -15.78 16.94 5.22
N ALA A 368 -15.31 15.69 5.17
CA ALA A 368 -14.59 15.06 6.27
C ALA A 368 -13.32 15.84 6.62
N VAL A 369 -12.49 16.17 5.63
CA VAL A 369 -11.25 16.95 5.83
C VAL A 369 -11.57 18.34 6.37
N ALA A 370 -12.56 19.03 5.82
CA ALA A 370 -12.96 20.36 6.30
C ALA A 370 -13.47 20.33 7.75
N SER A 371 -14.31 19.36 8.11
CA SER A 371 -14.83 19.21 9.48
C SER A 371 -13.71 18.89 10.48
N LEU A 372 -12.79 17.99 10.13
CA LEU A 372 -11.67 17.63 11.00
C LEU A 372 -10.73 18.80 11.24
N ARG A 373 -10.45 19.60 10.20
CA ARG A 373 -9.64 20.82 10.33
C ARG A 373 -10.33 21.92 11.10
N ALA A 374 -11.65 22.08 10.95
CA ALA A 374 -12.43 23.00 11.77
C ALA A 374 -12.43 22.61 13.26
N LEU A 375 -12.34 21.31 13.58
CA LEU A 375 -12.22 20.85 14.97
C LEU A 375 -10.83 21.08 15.56
N SER A 376 -9.77 21.11 14.74
CA SER A 376 -8.42 21.48 15.17
C SER A 376 -8.23 22.99 15.34
N ASP A 377 -8.92 23.80 14.54
CA ASP A 377 -8.91 25.27 14.61
C ASP A 377 -10.05 25.82 15.48
N GLU A 378 -9.91 25.91 16.82
CA GLU A 378 -10.89 26.70 17.60
C GLU A 378 -10.29 27.56 18.73
N GLN A 379 -9.90 28.80 18.39
CA GLN A 379 -10.50 30.06 18.86
C GLN A 379 -9.73 31.23 18.19
N PRO A 380 -10.40 32.33 17.77
CA PRO A 380 -9.70 33.53 17.31
C PRO A 380 -8.76 34.03 18.42
N ALA A 381 -7.60 34.54 18.04
CA ALA A 381 -6.65 35.12 18.99
C ALA A 381 -7.32 36.26 19.77
N LEU A 382 -6.90 36.47 21.02
CA LEU A 382 -7.46 37.54 21.83
C LEU A 382 -7.19 38.90 21.16
N GLY A 383 -8.25 39.67 20.88
CA GLY A 383 -8.13 41.02 20.31
C GLY A 383 -7.55 42.05 21.29
N GLU A 384 -7.41 43.30 20.86
CA GLU A 384 -7.00 44.38 21.76
C GLU A 384 -8.10 44.71 22.79
N GLY A 385 -7.74 44.82 24.06
CA GLY A 385 -8.66 45.10 25.16
C GLY A 385 -7.91 45.33 26.48
N PRO A 386 -8.57 45.86 27.52
CA PRO A 386 -7.93 46.14 28.80
C PRO A 386 -7.54 44.85 29.53
N GLY A 387 -6.27 44.74 29.93
CA GLY A 387 -5.71 43.57 30.63
C GLY A 387 -4.35 43.14 30.06
N CYS A 388 -3.57 42.38 30.83
CA CYS A 388 -2.33 41.79 30.33
C CYS A 388 -2.64 40.48 29.59
N ILE A 389 -2.04 40.23 28.43
CA ILE A 389 -2.19 38.96 27.71
C ILE A 389 -0.91 38.17 27.91
N THR A 390 -1.01 36.94 28.40
CA THR A 390 0.10 35.98 28.36
C THR A 390 -0.13 34.97 27.25
N ARG A 391 0.98 34.44 26.73
CA ARG A 391 0.99 33.47 25.64
C ARG A 391 1.88 32.31 26.03
N GLY A 392 1.44 31.10 25.70
CA GLY A 392 2.24 29.90 25.82
C GLY A 392 2.17 29.10 24.53
N GLU A 393 3.33 28.80 23.95
CA GLU A 393 3.44 27.99 22.75
C GLU A 393 4.31 26.77 23.02
N ALA A 394 3.93 25.63 22.48
CA ALA A 394 4.72 24.41 22.51
C ALA A 394 4.52 23.57 21.24
N GLY A 395 5.48 22.71 20.95
CA GLY A 395 5.44 21.77 19.82
C GLY A 395 6.01 22.32 18.51
N ARG A 396 5.88 21.56 17.42
CA ARG A 396 6.48 21.90 16.12
C ARG A 396 5.40 22.00 15.05
N ARG A 397 5.25 23.20 14.48
CA ARG A 397 4.35 23.43 13.34
C ARG A 397 4.64 22.50 12.16
N SER A 398 5.91 22.27 11.85
CA SER A 398 6.33 21.38 10.75
C SER A 398 6.03 19.89 10.98
N ALA A 399 5.77 19.49 12.24
CA ALA A 399 5.44 18.11 12.59
C ALA A 399 3.94 17.91 12.86
N GLY A 400 3.13 18.98 12.77
CA GLY A 400 1.69 18.94 13.04
C GLY A 400 1.36 18.64 14.50
N ASP A 401 2.20 19.08 15.45
CA ASP A 401 2.03 18.85 16.89
C ASP A 401 2.20 20.14 17.72
N TRP A 402 1.63 21.27 17.25
CA TRP A 402 1.80 22.60 17.86
C TRP A 402 0.53 23.11 18.56
N ILE A 403 0.69 23.72 19.73
CA ILE A 403 -0.37 24.43 20.46
C ILE A 403 0.11 25.85 20.78
N ARG A 404 -0.82 26.80 20.68
CA ARG A 404 -0.75 28.11 21.33
C ARG A 404 -1.94 28.31 22.25
N LEU A 405 -1.68 28.73 23.48
CA LEU A 405 -2.67 29.15 24.47
C LEU A 405 -2.46 30.64 24.78
N GLU A 406 -3.53 31.39 24.88
CA GLU A 406 -3.54 32.80 25.27
C GLU A 406 -4.52 33.02 26.43
N ALA A 407 -4.14 33.86 27.39
CA ALA A 407 -5.03 34.27 28.48
C ALA A 407 -4.95 35.77 28.71
N ARG A 408 -6.11 36.43 28.82
CA ARG A 408 -6.22 37.82 29.26
C ARG A 408 -6.47 37.87 30.75
N TRP A 409 -5.61 38.58 31.46
CA TRP A 409 -5.61 38.71 32.91
C TRP A 409 -6.15 40.06 33.35
N ASN A 410 -6.97 40.04 34.39
CA ASN A 410 -7.27 41.18 35.24
C ASN A 410 -6.78 40.87 36.65
N ARG A 411 -5.63 41.44 37.02
CA ARG A 411 -4.87 41.04 38.23
C ARG A 411 -4.53 39.55 38.20
N ASP A 412 -5.08 38.75 39.10
CA ASP A 412 -4.83 37.31 39.22
C ASP A 412 -5.93 36.44 38.58
N GLU A 413 -6.96 37.06 38.00
CA GLU A 413 -8.10 36.37 37.39
C GLU A 413 -8.00 36.37 35.86
N VAL A 414 -8.34 35.23 35.25
CA VAL A 414 -8.38 35.06 33.80
C VAL A 414 -9.77 35.42 33.30
N VAL A 415 -9.87 36.50 32.51
CA VAL A 415 -11.12 37.03 31.99
C VAL A 415 -11.50 36.34 30.68
N GLU A 416 -10.49 36.07 29.86
CA GLU A 416 -10.68 35.49 28.53
C GLU A 416 -9.51 34.55 28.22
N THR A 417 -9.80 33.48 27.50
CA THR A 417 -8.79 32.53 27.01
C THR A 417 -9.05 32.27 25.54
N ALA A 418 -7.98 32.08 24.77
CA ALA A 418 -8.04 31.58 23.41
C ALA A 418 -7.00 30.48 23.23
N PHE A 419 -7.19 29.62 22.24
CA PHE A 419 -6.18 28.65 21.85
C PHE A 419 -6.17 28.42 20.36
N ARG A 420 -5.03 27.98 19.83
CA ARG A 420 -4.88 27.48 18.46
C ARG A 420 -4.11 26.18 18.52
N VAL A 421 -4.56 25.21 17.73
CA VAL A 421 -3.91 23.91 17.65
C VAL A 421 -3.66 23.58 16.19
N LEU A 422 -2.44 23.12 15.92
CA LEU A 422 -2.09 22.43 14.69
C LEU A 422 -1.72 21.00 15.08
N GLY A 423 -2.66 20.08 14.95
CA GLY A 423 -2.46 18.69 15.29
C GLY A 423 -3.76 17.93 15.53
N PRO A 424 -3.66 16.67 15.99
CA PRO A 424 -4.80 15.76 16.03
C PRO A 424 -5.87 16.19 17.03
N PRO A 425 -7.12 15.70 16.93
CA PRO A 425 -8.22 16.11 17.80
C PRO A 425 -7.94 15.97 19.30
N ILE A 426 -7.11 15.01 19.70
CA ILE A 426 -6.69 14.86 21.10
C ILE A 426 -5.85 16.04 21.62
N LEU A 427 -5.02 16.63 20.75
CA LEU A 427 -4.25 17.83 21.04
C LEU A 427 -5.19 19.05 21.16
N ALA A 428 -6.21 19.13 20.29
CA ALA A 428 -7.24 20.17 20.37
C ALA A 428 -8.13 20.03 21.62
N ALA A 429 -8.49 18.80 22.00
CA ALA A 429 -9.22 18.50 23.22
C ALA A 429 -8.38 18.87 24.46
N ALA A 430 -7.08 18.55 24.45
CA ALA A 430 -6.14 18.93 25.49
C ALA A 430 -6.01 20.47 25.60
N ALA A 431 -5.86 21.18 24.48
CA ALA A 431 -5.80 22.64 24.48
C ALA A 431 -7.10 23.28 24.97
N ARG A 432 -8.26 22.77 24.57
CA ARG A 432 -9.59 23.23 25.02
C ARG A 432 -9.79 23.02 26.52
N ASN A 433 -9.42 21.84 27.03
CA ASN A 433 -9.46 21.53 28.46
C ASN A 433 -8.48 22.43 29.23
N GLY A 434 -7.28 22.65 28.69
CA GLY A 434 -6.27 23.56 29.25
C GLY A 434 -6.75 25.00 29.33
N ALA A 435 -7.34 25.54 28.27
CA ALA A 435 -7.94 26.87 28.26
C ALA A 435 -9.07 27.00 29.29
N THR A 436 -9.91 25.96 29.42
CA THR A 436 -10.99 25.92 30.43
C THR A 436 -10.43 25.89 31.85
N ALA A 437 -9.39 25.10 32.11
CA ALA A 437 -8.73 24.99 33.40
C ALA A 437 -8.02 26.31 33.77
N LEU A 438 -7.39 26.95 32.80
CA LEU A 438 -6.76 28.26 32.96
C LEU A 438 -7.79 29.34 33.32
N LYS A 439 -8.95 29.33 32.65
CA LYS A 439 -10.06 30.26 32.94
C LYS A 439 -10.66 30.07 34.34
N SER A 440 -10.76 28.82 34.81
CA SER A 440 -11.40 28.51 36.10
C SER A 440 -10.47 28.71 37.30
N SER A 441 -9.18 28.40 37.13
CA SER A 441 -8.23 28.30 38.25
C SER A 441 -7.15 29.39 38.25
N GLY A 442 -6.98 30.11 37.13
CA GLY A 442 -5.98 31.16 36.98
C GLY A 442 -4.59 30.73 37.44
N ARG A 443 -3.89 31.58 38.20
CA ARG A 443 -2.55 31.30 38.72
C ARG A 443 -2.48 30.14 39.73
N ARG A 444 -3.61 29.65 40.22
CA ARG A 444 -3.68 28.53 41.17
C ARG A 444 -3.76 27.17 40.49
N LEU A 445 -3.75 27.13 39.15
CA LEU A 445 -3.83 25.89 38.40
C LEU A 445 -2.61 25.00 38.65
N ALA A 446 -2.83 23.84 39.28
CA ALA A 446 -1.82 22.80 39.44
C ALA A 446 -1.68 22.00 38.13
N VAL A 447 -0.72 22.40 37.29
CA VAL A 447 -0.57 21.86 35.93
C VAL A 447 -0.28 20.35 35.90
N ASP A 448 0.49 19.84 36.86
CA ASP A 448 0.80 18.41 36.93
C ASP A 448 -0.45 17.57 37.30
N GLU A 449 -1.28 18.06 38.22
CA GLU A 449 -2.56 17.42 38.58
C GLU A 449 -3.57 17.49 37.42
N TRP A 450 -3.61 18.62 36.71
CA TRP A 450 -4.41 18.77 35.50
C TRP A 450 -3.97 17.76 34.42
N THR A 451 -2.67 17.60 34.20
CA THR A 451 -2.13 16.66 33.21
C THR A 451 -2.47 15.21 33.57
N ALA A 452 -2.36 14.84 34.84
CA ALA A 452 -2.73 13.51 35.32
C ALA A 452 -4.21 13.21 35.09
N ARG A 453 -5.10 14.14 35.44
CA ARG A 453 -6.55 14.03 35.19
C ARG A 453 -6.88 13.94 33.70
N LEU A 454 -6.25 14.79 32.88
CA LEU A 454 -6.47 14.79 31.44
C LEU A 454 -6.07 13.46 30.80
N ASN A 455 -4.99 12.85 31.28
CA ASN A 455 -4.54 11.53 30.83
C ASN A 455 -5.54 10.41 31.20
N GLU A 456 -6.22 10.51 32.35
CA GLU A 456 -7.30 9.59 32.74
C GLU A 456 -8.60 9.81 31.96
N GLU A 457 -8.95 11.07 31.66
CA GLU A 457 -10.15 11.44 30.93
C GLU A 457 -10.05 11.08 29.44
N LEU A 458 -8.95 11.47 28.78
CA LEU A 458 -8.76 11.27 27.34
C LEU A 458 -8.23 9.88 26.98
N LYS A 459 -7.58 9.18 27.92
CA LYS A 459 -6.96 7.86 27.72
C LYS A 459 -6.18 7.77 26.39
N PRO A 460 -5.20 8.67 26.15
CA PRO A 460 -4.47 8.72 24.89
C PRO A 460 -3.77 7.39 24.59
N PRO A 461 -3.73 6.95 23.32
CA PRO A 461 -2.85 5.85 22.91
C PRO A 461 -1.37 6.23 23.16
N PRO A 462 -0.46 5.25 23.28
CA PRO A 462 0.95 5.48 23.63
C PRO A 462 1.63 6.54 22.74
N GLU A 463 1.38 6.52 21.43
CA GLU A 463 1.92 7.47 20.46
C GLU A 463 1.42 8.92 20.65
N ALA A 464 0.27 9.11 21.29
CA ALA A 464 -0.33 10.43 21.53
C ALA A 464 0.04 11.02 22.90
N ARG A 465 0.78 10.31 23.75
CA ARG A 465 1.17 10.84 25.09
C ARG A 465 2.09 12.04 25.02
N SER A 466 2.97 12.11 24.01
CA SER A 466 3.83 13.27 23.78
C SER A 466 3.03 14.54 23.47
N LEU A 467 1.83 14.39 22.89
CA LEU A 467 0.93 15.50 22.58
C LEU A 467 0.30 16.10 23.84
N LEU A 468 0.00 15.29 24.85
CA LEU A 468 -0.45 15.81 26.15
C LEU A 468 0.66 16.59 26.87
N LEU A 469 1.91 16.16 26.75
CA LEU A 469 3.05 16.91 27.25
C LEU A 469 3.20 18.26 26.54
N CYS A 470 2.98 18.29 25.22
CA CYS A 470 2.93 19.54 24.46
C CYS A 470 1.86 20.50 25.00
N ALA A 471 0.64 20.01 25.27
CA ALA A 471 -0.42 20.82 25.87
C ALA A 471 -0.07 21.33 27.27
N ARG A 472 0.56 20.48 28.10
CA ARG A 472 1.08 20.85 29.41
C ARG A 472 2.11 21.97 29.32
N ASP A 473 3.07 21.84 28.42
CA ASP A 473 4.18 22.79 28.30
C ASP A 473 3.66 24.16 27.81
N ALA A 474 2.72 24.19 26.85
CA ALA A 474 2.04 25.41 26.43
C ALA A 474 1.26 26.07 27.59
N LEU A 475 0.60 25.27 28.43
CA LEU A 475 -0.14 25.76 29.59
C LEU A 475 0.80 26.36 30.66
N GLN A 476 1.94 25.72 30.93
CA GLN A 476 2.97 26.22 31.84
C GLN A 476 3.58 27.53 31.33
N ALA A 477 3.92 27.61 30.05
CA ALA A 477 4.44 28.83 29.43
C ALA A 477 3.42 29.98 29.54
N CYS A 478 2.14 29.71 29.28
CA CYS A 478 1.07 30.70 29.39
C CYS A 478 0.89 31.23 30.82
N LEU A 479 1.07 30.37 31.85
CA LEU A 479 1.02 30.77 33.26
C LEU A 479 2.22 31.60 33.71
N ARG A 480 3.41 31.34 33.16
CA ARG A 480 4.63 32.09 33.50
C ARG A 480 4.68 33.48 32.88
N GLY A 481 3.92 33.70 31.80
CA GLY A 481 3.97 34.96 31.07
C GLY A 481 5.31 35.18 30.38
N GLU A 482 5.98 34.11 29.97
CA GLU A 482 7.20 34.20 29.17
C GLU A 482 6.82 34.67 27.76
N ASP A 483 7.06 35.95 27.48
CA ASP A 483 7.19 36.42 26.10
C ASP A 483 8.44 35.76 25.51
N ASN A 484 8.25 34.92 24.50
CA ASN A 484 9.32 34.40 23.64
C ASN A 484 9.64 35.41 22.54
#